data_AF-A0A655AUH1-F1
#
_entry.id   AF-A0A655AUH1-F1
#
_cell.length_a   1.000
_cell.length_b   1.000
_cell.length_c   1.000
_cell.angle_alpha   90.00
_cell.angle_beta   90.00
_cell.angle_gamma   90.00
#
_symmetry.space_group_name_H-M   'P 1'
#
loop_
_entity.id
_entity.type
_entity.pdbx_description
1 polymer ?
#
loop_
_entity_poly.entity_id
_entity_poly.type
_entity_poly.pdbx_seq_one_letter_code
_entity_poly.pdbx_strand_id
1 'polypeptide(L)' 'MVIAPWLLAPGILSDRVRGYAREAGIAMAQPLGAHPMVAATMWDRYRQAVAGRIAA' A
#
# COMPACT_ATOMS: atom_id res chain seq x y z
N MET A 1 9.74 -14.69 9.47
CA MET A 1 9.81 -13.23 9.19
C MET A 1 9.24 -13.00 7.80
N VAL A 2 8.45 -11.93 7.60
CA VAL A 2 7.99 -11.52 6.26
C VAL A 2 8.12 -10.00 6.12
N ILE A 3 8.44 -9.52 4.92
CA ILE A 3 8.40 -8.09 4.58
C ILE A 3 7.06 -7.81 3.88
N ALA A 4 6.26 -6.89 4.43
CA ALA A 4 4.99 -6.47 3.86
C ALA A 4 5.08 -5.00 3.40
N PRO A 5 5.26 -4.73 2.10
CA PRO A 5 5.43 -3.37 1.61
C PRO A 5 4.11 -2.58 1.58
N TRP A 6 4.09 -1.42 2.22
CA TRP A 6 2.99 -0.46 2.18
C TRP A 6 3.10 0.48 0.97
N LEU A 7 3.24 -0.10 -0.22
CA LEU A 7 3.38 0.62 -1.48
C LEU A 7 2.16 0.35 -2.36
N LEU A 8 1.62 1.40 -2.98
CA LEU A 8 0.45 1.28 -3.86
C LEU A 8 0.80 0.73 -5.24
N ALA A 9 2.04 0.88 -5.69
CA ALA A 9 2.48 0.46 -7.00
C ALA A 9 3.90 -0.12 -6.94
N PRO A 10 4.26 -1.02 -7.87
CA PRO A 10 5.65 -1.42 -8.06
C PRO A 10 6.51 -0.25 -8.57
N GLY A 11 7.80 -0.30 -8.28
CA GLY A 11 8.80 0.66 -8.77
C GLY A 11 10.16 0.49 -8.12
N ILE A 12 11.06 1.46 -8.33
CA ILE A 12 12.47 1.39 -7.92
C ILE A 12 12.64 1.03 -6.44
N LEU A 13 11.84 1.63 -5.55
CA LEU A 13 11.91 1.34 -4.12
C LEU A 13 11.50 -0.11 -3.81
N SER A 14 10.39 -0.59 -4.38
CA SER A 14 9.95 -1.98 -4.17
C SER A 14 10.95 -2.99 -4.72
N ASP A 15 11.63 -2.67 -5.82
CA ASP A 15 12.61 -3.56 -6.45
C ASP A 15 13.89 -3.67 -5.62
N ARG A 16 14.37 -2.55 -5.05
CA ARG A 16 15.50 -2.55 -4.11
C ARG A 16 15.21 -3.39 -2.86
N VAL A 17 14.03 -3.23 -2.27
CA VAL A 17 13.62 -4.02 -1.09
C VAL A 17 13.49 -5.50 -1.44
N ARG A 18 12.97 -5.83 -2.63
CA ARG A 18 12.92 -7.22 -3.11
C ARG A 18 14.31 -7.83 -3.25
N GLY A 19 15.29 -7.07 -3.74
CA GLY A 19 16.69 -7.48 -3.81
C GLY A 19 17.25 -7.84 -2.44
N TYR A 20 17.09 -6.94 -1.47
CA TYR A 20 17.49 -7.17 -0.07
C TYR A 20 16.81 -8.41 0.54
N ALA A 21 15.49 -8.54 0.36
CA ALA A 21 14.72 -9.65 0.91
C ALA A 21 15.22 -11.01 0.38
N ARG A 22 15.55 -11.06 -0.92
CA ARG A 22 16.11 -12.26 -1.57
C ARG A 22 17.48 -12.62 -1.00
N GLU A 23 18.38 -11.64 -0.84
CA GLU A 23 19.72 -11.86 -0.27
C GLU A 23 19.66 -12.34 1.18
N ALA A 24 18.70 -11.83 1.96
CA ALA A 24 18.50 -12.22 3.35
C ALA A 24 17.66 -13.51 3.53
N GLY A 25 17.14 -14.10 2.45
CA GLY A 25 16.25 -15.28 2.52
C GLY A 25 14.89 -14.99 3.20
N ILE A 26 14.44 -13.74 3.18
CA ILE A 26 13.19 -13.30 3.81
C ILE A 26 12.07 -13.27 2.78
N ALA A 27 10.96 -13.94 3.06
CA ALA A 27 9.77 -13.88 2.21
C ALA A 27 9.19 -12.45 2.19
N MET A 28 8.71 -12.00 1.03
CA MET A 28 8.16 -10.66 0.83
C MET A 28 6.81 -10.75 0.12
N ALA A 29 5.81 -10.05 0.67
CA ALA A 29 4.51 -9.90 0.02
C ALA A 29 4.59 -8.93 -1.18
N GLN A 30 3.62 -9.01 -2.09
CA GLN A 30 3.50 -8.03 -3.16
C GLN A 30 3.09 -6.64 -2.60
N PRO A 31 3.42 -5.54 -3.30
CA PRO A 31 2.83 -4.23 -3.02
C PRO A 31 1.31 -4.30 -2.96
N LEU A 32 0.68 -3.41 -2.19
CA LEU A 32 -0.77 -3.36 -1.99
C LEU A 32 -1.53 -3.26 -3.32
N GLY A 33 -0.97 -2.56 -4.30
CA GLY A 33 -1.55 -2.54 -5.64
C GLY A 33 -2.98 -1.98 -5.66
N ALA A 34 -3.77 -2.48 -6.59
CA ALA A 34 -5.20 -2.18 -6.72
C ALA A 34 -6.08 -3.09 -5.85
N HIS A 35 -5.61 -3.49 -4.66
CA HIS A 35 -6.39 -4.38 -3.78
C HIS A 35 -7.75 -3.75 -3.43
N PRO A 36 -8.88 -4.49 -3.47
CA PRO A 36 -10.23 -3.91 -3.26
C PRO A 36 -10.37 -3.13 -1.95
N MET A 37 -9.71 -3.58 -0.88
CA MET A 37 -9.73 -2.86 0.41
C MET A 37 -9.04 -1.49 0.35
N VAL A 38 -8.03 -1.30 -0.50
CA VAL A 38 -7.41 0.01 -0.70
C VAL A 38 -8.42 0.96 -1.32
N ALA A 39 -9.13 0.51 -2.36
CA ALA A 39 -10.18 1.29 -3.00
C ALA A 39 -11.32 1.63 -2.04
N ALA A 40 -11.81 0.65 -1.27
CA ALA A 40 -12.84 0.86 -0.26
C ALA A 40 -12.40 1.87 0.80
N THR A 41 -11.16 1.75 1.30
CA THR A 41 -10.61 2.68 2.30
C THR A 41 -10.52 4.10 1.74
N MET A 42 -10.03 4.27 0.51
CA MET A 42 -9.94 5.58 -0.13
C MET A 42 -11.32 6.20 -0.35
N TRP A 43 -12.30 5.38 -0.74
CA TRP A 43 -13.70 5.80 -0.88
C TRP A 43 -14.29 6.31 0.44
N ASP A 44 -14.08 5.57 1.53
CA ASP A 44 -14.57 5.97 2.85
C ASP A 44 -13.94 7.28 3.31
N ARG A 45 -12.62 7.45 3.12
CA ARG A 45 -11.92 8.69 3.46
C ARG A 45 -12.39 9.87 2.62
N TYR A 46 -12.65 9.66 1.33
CA TYR A 46 -13.18 10.71 0.46
C TYR A 46 -14.56 11.17 0.96
N ARG A 47 -15.47 10.24 1.27
CA ARG A 47 -16.80 10.56 1.80
C ARG A 47 -16.71 11.37 3.10
N GLN A 48 -15.82 10.99 4.02
CA GLN A 48 -15.59 11.73 5.26
C GLN A 48 -15.10 13.15 5.00
N ALA A 49 -14.13 13.33 4.09
CA ALA A 49 -13.60 14.65 3.75
C ALA A 49 -14.65 15.58 3.12
N VAL A 50 -15.49 15.04 2.24
CA VAL A 50 -16.59 15.81 1.62
C VAL A 50 -17.63 16.21 2.68
N ALA A 51 -18.05 15.29 3.54
CA ALA A 51 -19.00 15.60 4.62
C ALA A 51 -18.46 16.67 5.58
N GLY A 52 -17.19 16.56 5.97
CA GLY A 52 -16.53 17.56 6.83
C GLY A 52 -16.44 18.93 6.18
N ARG A 53 -16.30 19.02 4.84
CA ARG A 53 -16.30 20.30 4.12
C ARG A 53 -17.69 20.94 4.04
N ILE A 54 -18.74 20.15 3.94
CA ILE A 54 -20.13 20.66 3.93
C ILE A 54 -20.54 21.18 5.31
N ALA A 55 -20.00 20.60 6.38
CA ALA A 55 -20.31 20.97 7.76
C ALA A 55 -19.55 22.20 8.31
N ALA A 56 -18.55 22.71 7.57
CA ALA A 56 -17.70 23.84 7.96
C ALA A 56 -18.13 25.13 7.25
#